data_AF-A0A955JKF2-F1
#
_entry.id   AF-A0A955JKF2-F1
#
_cell.length_a   1.000
_cell.length_b   1.000
_cell.length_c   1.000
_cell.angle_alpha   90.00
_cell.angle_beta   90.00
_cell.angle_gamma   90.00
#
_symmetry.space_group_name_H-M   'P 1'
#
loop_
_entity.id
_entity.type
_entity.pdbx_description
1 polymer ?
#
loop_
_entity_poly.entity_id
_entity_poly.type
_entity_poly.pdbx_seq_one_letter_code
_entity_poly.pdbx_strand_id
1 'polypeptide(L)' 'AMTTRDPEGLASALEKLKEAGRPMKRQSTSTAHLFFSNPLKPGTLATLFSTHPPLDERIKRLQKNAGKF' A
#
# COMPACT_ATOMS: atom_id res chain seq x y z
N ALA A 1 -9.64 22.36 6.27
CA ALA A 1 -8.35 22.12 5.59
C ALA A 1 -8.62 21.92 4.11
N MET A 2 -7.92 22.62 3.22
CA MET A 2 -7.94 22.37 1.78
C MET A 2 -7.18 21.07 1.51
N THR A 3 -7.88 19.93 1.50
CA THR A 3 -7.34 18.67 0.99
C THR A 3 -7.19 18.86 -0.52
N THR A 4 -5.97 18.76 -1.03
CA THR A 4 -5.47 19.42 -2.26
C THR A 4 -6.19 19.15 -3.59
N ARG A 5 -7.30 18.38 -3.65
CA ARG A 5 -7.99 17.96 -4.89
C ARG A 5 -7.00 17.54 -6.00
N ASP A 6 -5.87 16.99 -5.59
CA ASP A 6 -4.76 16.64 -6.46
C ASP A 6 -4.68 15.10 -6.52
N PRO A 7 -5.40 14.47 -7.47
CA PRO A 7 -5.41 13.03 -7.60
C PRO A 7 -4.04 12.48 -8.01
N GLU A 8 -3.23 13.26 -8.73
CA GLU A 8 -1.90 12.86 -9.17
C GLU A 8 -0.88 12.89 -8.02
N GLY A 9 -0.84 13.99 -7.26
CA GLY A 9 0.00 14.09 -6.07
C GLY A 9 -0.36 13.05 -5.02
N LEU A 10 -1.66 12.74 -4.85
CA LEU A 10 -2.10 11.67 -3.97
C LEU A 10 -1.70 10.28 -4.49
N ALA A 11 -1.81 10.02 -5.80
CA ALA A 11 -1.35 8.77 -6.39
C ALA A 11 0.17 8.58 -6.19
N SER A 12 0.96 9.63 -6.43
CA SER A 12 2.42 9.62 -6.21
C SER A 12 2.78 9.34 -4.75
N ALA A 13 2.06 9.95 -3.80
CA ALA A 13 2.27 9.69 -2.37
C ALA A 13 1.99 8.23 -2.00
N LEU A 14 0.92 7.64 -2.54
CA LEU A 14 0.59 6.23 -2.31
C LEU A 14 1.61 5.28 -2.95
N GLU A 15 2.14 5.61 -4.13
CA GLU A 15 3.24 4.85 -4.75
C GLU A 15 4.49 4.85 -3.87
N LYS A 16 4.89 6.01 -3.33
CA LYS A 16 6.02 6.11 -2.40
C LYS A 16 5.81 5.28 -1.13
N LEU A 17 4.60 5.27 -0.58
CA LEU A 17 4.27 4.42 0.58
C LEU A 17 4.37 2.93 0.23
N LYS A 18 3.95 2.53 -0.97
CA LYS A 18 4.09 1.14 -1.44
C LYS A 18 5.56 0.74 -1.55
N GLU A 19 6.42 1.63 -2.02
CA GLU A 19 7.86 1.35 -2.13
C GLU A 19 8.57 1.31 -0.78
N ALA A 20 8.27 2.26 0.10
CA ALA A 20 8.84 2.32 1.45
C ALA A 20 8.36 1.15 2.33
N GLY A 21 7.12 0.69 2.13
CA GLY A 21 6.52 -0.44 2.86
C GLY A 21 7.01 -1.82 2.42
N ARG A 22 7.99 -1.92 1.52
CA ARG A 22 8.54 -3.21 1.10
C ARG A 22 9.24 -3.88 2.29
N PRO A 23 9.01 -5.18 2.52
CA PRO A 23 9.65 -5.87 3.62
C PRO A 23 11.17 -5.95 3.37
N MET A 24 11.94 -6.16 4.44
CA MET A 24 13.40 -6.29 4.37
C MET A 24 13.83 -7.24 3.24
N LYS A 25 14.90 -6.87 2.52
CA LYS A 25 15.45 -7.67 1.40
C LYS A 25 15.89 -9.08 1.83
N ARG A 26 16.36 -9.23 3.07
CA ARG A 26 16.73 -10.51 3.68
C ARG A 26 15.92 -10.71 4.93
N GLN A 27 15.13 -11.76 4.97
CA GLN A 27 14.28 -12.11 6.11
C GLN A 27 14.76 -13.45 6.63
N SER A 28 14.93 -13.56 7.95
CA SER A 28 15.25 -14.82 8.60
C SER A 28 14.01 -15.34 9.31
N THR A 29 13.82 -16.66 9.31
CA THR A 29 12.80 -17.31 10.13
C THR A 29 12.98 -16.99 11.62
N SER A 30 14.23 -16.87 12.08
CA SER A 30 14.56 -16.53 13.47
C SER A 30 14.11 -15.13 13.89
N THR A 31 13.99 -14.18 12.95
CA THR A 31 13.54 -12.81 13.22
C THR A 31 12.09 -12.56 12.85
N ALA A 32 11.37 -13.56 12.32
CA ALA A 32 10.00 -13.42 11.82
C ALA A 32 9.02 -12.90 12.89
N HIS A 33 9.24 -13.24 14.17
CA HIS A 33 8.40 -12.80 15.30
C HIS A 33 8.55 -11.31 15.66
N LEU A 34 9.57 -10.63 15.13
CA LEU A 34 9.79 -9.20 15.36
C LEU A 34 9.00 -8.34 14.36
N PHE A 35 8.43 -8.94 13.32
CA PHE A 35 7.67 -8.22 12.31
C PHE A 35 6.19 -8.18 12.67
N PHE A 36 5.55 -7.03 12.45
CA PHE A 36 4.10 -6.87 12.60
C PHE A 36 3.28 -7.78 11.68
N SER A 37 3.86 -8.21 10.56
CA SER A 37 3.28 -9.18 9.64
C SER A 37 4.33 -10.22 9.26
N ASN A 38 3.93 -11.49 9.12
CA ASN A 38 4.88 -12.55 8.78
C ASN A 38 5.49 -12.27 7.40
N PRO A 39 6.79 -11.96 7.32
CA PRO A 39 7.38 -11.46 6.09
C PRO A 39 7.59 -12.61 5.07
N LEU A 40 7.58 -13.87 5.53
CA LEU A 40 7.74 -15.09 4.73
C LEU A 40 6.40 -15.66 4.19
N LYS A 41 5.26 -15.17 4.68
CA LYS A 41 3.93 -15.57 4.21
C LYS A 41 3.15 -14.34 3.76
N PRO A 42 3.25 -13.96 2.47
CA PRO A 42 2.41 -12.90 1.93
C PRO A 42 0.94 -13.31 2.06
N GLY A 43 0.15 -12.50 2.78
CA GLY A 43 -1.21 -12.82 3.15
C GLY A 43 -2.17 -12.83 1.95
N THR A 44 -2.32 -13.98 1.30
CA THR A 44 -3.33 -14.20 0.25
C THR A 44 -4.77 -14.05 0.76
N LEU A 45 -4.99 -14.16 2.07
CA LEU A 45 -6.28 -13.89 2.74
C LEU A 45 -6.37 -12.50 3.40
N ALA A 46 -5.31 -11.68 3.34
CA ALA A 46 -5.27 -10.38 4.02
C ALA A 46 -6.33 -9.40 3.47
N THR A 47 -6.71 -9.56 2.20
CA THR A 47 -7.75 -8.77 1.54
C THR A 47 -9.14 -8.96 2.16
N LEU A 48 -9.45 -10.13 2.73
CA LEU A 48 -10.78 -10.40 3.32
C LEU A 48 -11.04 -9.63 4.61
N PHE A 49 -9.99 -9.22 5.33
CA PHE A 49 -10.08 -8.45 6.58
C PHE A 49 -9.55 -7.02 6.43
N SER A 50 -9.33 -6.56 5.21
CA SER A 50 -8.83 -5.20 4.96
C SER A 50 -9.97 -4.18 5.14
N THR A 51 -9.79 -3.22 6.04
CA THR A 51 -10.75 -2.10 6.23
C THR A 51 -10.75 -1.13 5.04
N HIS A 52 -9.73 -1.20 4.20
CA HIS A 52 -9.55 -0.38 3.01
C HIS A 52 -9.10 -1.24 1.82
N PRO A 53 -9.43 -0.83 0.57
CA PRO A 53 -8.91 -1.50 -0.60
C PRO A 53 -7.37 -1.44 -0.63
N PRO A 54 -6.70 -2.45 -1.24
CA PRO A 54 -5.25 -2.46 -1.40
C PRO A 54 -4.71 -1.18 -2.06
N LEU A 55 -3.45 -0.83 -1.76
CA LEU A 55 -2.80 0.38 -2.30
C LEU A 55 -2.86 0.45 -3.84
N ASP A 56 -2.67 -0.67 -4.53
CA ASP A 56 -2.73 -0.73 -5.99
C ASP A 56 -4.09 -0.32 -6.55
N GLU A 57 -5.16 -0.75 -5.88
CA GLU A 57 -6.51 -0.39 -6.28
C GLU A 57 -6.80 1.08 -5.99
N ARG A 58 -6.26 1.62 -4.89
CA ARG A 58 -6.37 3.05 -4.56
C ARG A 58 -5.68 3.92 -5.60
N ILE A 59 -4.45 3.58 -5.98
CA ILE A 59 -3.68 4.29 -7.01
C ILE A 59 -4.43 4.25 -8.35
N LYS A 60 -4.92 3.08 -8.76
CA LYS A 60 -5.68 2.91 -10.01
C LYS A 60 -6.94 3.77 -10.05
N ARG A 61 -7.67 3.85 -8.93
CA ARG A 61 -8.87 4.71 -8.82
C ARG A 61 -8.51 6.20 -8.93
N LEU A 62 -7.41 6.64 -8.31
CA LEU A 62 -6.96 8.03 -8.38
C LEU A 62 -6.51 8.42 -9.79
N GLN A 63 -5.71 7.59 -10.46
CA GLN A 63 -5.30 7.80 -11.85
C GLN A 63 -6.52 7.87 -12.79
N LYS A 64 -7.52 7.00 -12.59
CA LYS A 64 -8.77 7.05 -13.37
C LYS A 64 -9.57 8.34 -13.12
N ASN A 65 -9.51 8.88 -11.90
CA ASN A 65 -10.24 10.09 -11.54
C ASN A 65 -9.52 11.38 -11.96
N ALA A 66 -8.21 11.34 -12.18
CA ALA A 66 -7.43 12.49 -12.64
C ALA A 66 -7.91 13.06 -13.98
N GLY A 67 -8.41 12.21 -14.89
CA GLY A 67 -8.99 12.65 -16.17
C GLY A 67 -10.49 12.95 -16.15
N LYS A 68 -11.15 12.93 -14.98
CA LYS A 68 -12.60 13.10 -14.85
C LYS A 68 -13.03 14.47 -14.32
N PHE A 69 -12.09 15.31 -13.89
CA PHE A 69 -12.35 16.63 -13.31
C PHE A 69 -11.49 17.68 -13.99
#